data_AF-A0A8J5GH22-F1
#
_entry.id   AF-A0A8J5GH22-F1
#
_cell.length_a   1.000
_cell.length_b   1.000
_cell.length_c   1.000
_cell.angle_alpha   90.00
_cell.angle_beta   90.00
_cell.angle_gamma   90.00
#
_symmetry.space_group_name_H-M   'P 1'
#
loop_
_entity.id
_entity.type
_entity.pdbx_description
1 polymer ?
#
loop_
_entity_poly.entity_id
_entity_poly.type
_entity_poly.pdbx_seq_one_letter_code
_entity_poly.pdbx_strand_id
1 'polypeptide(L)'
;MVRYDEGANAGSRAVASTCSTTSRATSHAVSCCRFPPRGVRGSADTVVRASAYGLEDGYLARCVEELLVMSQVESVDAVSEIEAIAAVERVDVIQMGPLDLSGSMGYLWDPGNKKVRQVLRELERRVLGLKKRQSEANAAAEGGIASLGEPYLGGFAMPHDPPEELKAKGYHMVAGAVDVGLFRQAAAEDVRRFRRAELKIGEEGARGRGAKGRVLLERVSPTTPNCFLVVVWCFAPDESL
;
A
#
# COMPACT_ATOMS: atom_id res chain seq x y z
N MET A 1 2.87 -6.82 18.74
CA MET A 1 2.50 -5.44 19.07
C MET A 1 3.05 -4.53 17.98
N VAL A 2 2.17 -4.00 17.12
CA VAL A 2 2.58 -3.04 16.08
C VAL A 2 2.89 -1.70 16.71
N ARG A 3 4.03 -1.10 16.35
CA ARG A 3 4.48 0.20 16.86
C ARG A 3 4.14 1.31 15.85
N TYR A 4 2.86 1.62 15.68
CA TYR A 4 2.40 2.72 14.83
C TYR A 4 2.98 4.08 15.27
N ASP A 5 3.24 4.21 16.56
CA ASP A 5 3.87 5.36 17.19
C ASP A 5 5.33 5.56 16.74
N GLU A 6 6.09 4.49 16.49
CA GLU A 6 7.47 4.59 16.02
C GLU A 6 7.58 5.22 14.63
N GLY A 7 6.73 4.81 13.69
CA GLY A 7 6.70 5.39 12.35
C GLY A 7 6.37 6.88 12.43
N ALA A 8 5.37 7.24 13.24
CA ALA A 8 5.00 8.63 13.47
C ALA A 8 6.14 9.43 14.15
N ASN A 9 6.86 8.83 15.12
CA ASN A 9 8.00 9.45 15.80
C ASN A 9 9.23 9.61 14.89
N ALA A 10 9.42 8.69 13.94
CA ALA A 10 10.42 8.82 12.88
C ALA A 10 10.09 9.96 11.89
N GLY A 11 8.92 10.59 11.99
CA GLY A 11 8.50 11.72 11.18
C GLY A 11 7.70 11.35 9.94
N SER A 12 7.11 10.15 9.89
CA SER A 12 6.13 9.81 8.87
C SER A 12 4.86 10.64 9.06
N ARG A 13 4.45 11.37 8.02
CA ARG A 13 3.17 12.10 7.97
C ARG A 13 1.99 11.25 7.47
N ALA A 14 2.28 10.05 7.00
CA ALA A 14 1.28 9.06 6.62
C ALA A 14 1.62 7.72 7.27
N VAL A 15 0.62 7.05 7.83
CA VAL A 15 0.73 5.73 8.44
C VAL A 15 -0.32 4.82 7.80
N ALA A 16 0.12 3.71 7.23
CA ALA A 16 -0.76 2.68 6.70
C ALA A 16 -0.86 1.52 7.70
N SER A 17 -2.07 1.20 8.13
CA SER A 17 -2.40 -0.03 8.83
C SER A 17 -2.61 -1.13 7.79
N THR A 18 -1.66 -2.06 7.69
CA THR A 18 -1.82 -3.28 6.90
C THR A 18 -2.68 -4.27 7.68
N CYS A 19 -3.48 -5.08 6.98
CA CYS A 19 -4.21 -6.21 7.54
C CYS A 19 -5.24 -5.88 8.64
N SER A 20 -5.88 -4.71 8.58
CA SER A 20 -7.03 -4.42 9.45
C SER A 20 -8.23 -5.25 9.00
N THR A 21 -8.46 -6.37 9.69
CA THR A 21 -9.62 -7.25 9.44
C THR A 21 -10.92 -6.72 10.02
N THR A 22 -10.85 -5.77 10.96
CA THR A 22 -12.02 -5.26 11.70
C THR A 22 -11.95 -3.75 11.94
N SER A 23 -13.12 -3.15 12.15
CA SER A 23 -13.28 -1.76 12.61
C SER A 23 -12.57 -1.51 13.95
N ARG A 24 -12.61 -2.47 14.89
CA ARG A 24 -11.89 -2.40 16.18
C ARG A 24 -10.38 -2.26 15.99
N ALA A 25 -9.78 -3.10 15.13
CA ALA A 25 -8.36 -3.03 14.83
C ALA A 25 -7.99 -1.69 14.18
N THR A 26 -8.86 -1.19 13.30
CA THR A 26 -8.69 0.11 12.63
C THR A 26 -8.73 1.27 13.64
N SER A 27 -9.73 1.31 14.53
CA SER A 27 -9.82 2.31 15.60
C SER A 27 -8.61 2.29 16.54
N HIS A 28 -8.08 1.10 16.83
CA HIS A 28 -6.86 0.95 17.61
C HIS A 28 -5.63 1.51 16.86
N ALA A 29 -5.49 1.24 15.56
CA ALA A 29 -4.40 1.81 14.77
C ALA A 29 -4.46 3.36 14.75
N VAL A 30 -5.66 3.94 14.59
CA VAL A 30 -5.87 5.39 14.68
C VAL A 30 -5.46 5.92 16.06
N SER A 31 -5.84 5.23 17.14
CA SER A 31 -5.52 5.67 18.51
C SER A 31 -4.01 5.64 18.79
N CYS A 32 -3.27 4.67 18.25
CA CYS A 32 -1.81 4.62 18.38
C CYS A 32 -1.09 5.79 17.67
N CYS A 33 -1.74 6.45 16.71
CA CYS A 33 -1.17 7.61 16.02
C CYS A 33 -1.44 8.95 16.75
N ARG A 34 -2.29 8.96 17.78
CA ARG A 34 -2.80 10.17 18.44
C ARG A 34 -2.36 10.25 19.90
N PHE A 35 -2.00 11.45 20.34
CA PHE A 35 -1.71 11.72 21.75
C PHE A 35 -3.00 11.72 22.61
N PRO A 36 -2.89 11.46 23.92
CA PRO A 36 -3.99 11.66 24.86
C PRO A 36 -4.58 13.09 24.78
N PRO A 37 -5.90 13.27 24.96
CA PRO A 37 -6.93 12.27 25.27
C PRO A 37 -7.51 11.54 24.05
N ARG A 38 -7.05 11.86 22.82
CA ARG A 38 -7.61 11.33 21.57
C ARG A 38 -7.00 9.99 21.13
N GLY A 39 -6.05 9.46 21.88
CA GLY A 39 -5.36 8.21 21.59
C GLY A 39 -4.35 7.83 22.66
N VAL A 40 -3.46 6.91 22.30
CA VAL A 40 -2.51 6.25 23.21
C VAL A 40 -1.05 6.39 22.78
N ARG A 41 -0.74 7.29 21.84
CA ARG A 41 0.64 7.59 21.42
C ARG A 41 1.47 8.12 22.59
N GLY A 42 2.65 7.55 22.81
CA GLY A 42 3.57 7.99 23.87
C GLY A 42 4.13 9.40 23.61
N SER A 43 4.19 10.23 24.66
CA SER A 43 4.70 11.62 24.61
C SER A 43 6.22 11.66 24.57
N ALA A 44 6.80 11.32 23.42
CA ALA A 44 8.22 11.52 23.12
C ALA A 44 8.45 12.70 22.17
N ASP A 45 7.41 13.50 21.93
CA ASP A 45 7.36 14.62 20.99
C ASP A 45 8.42 15.71 21.25
N THR A 46 9.02 15.78 22.42
CA THR A 46 10.10 16.76 22.70
C THR A 46 11.48 16.32 22.18
N VAL A 47 11.67 15.05 21.81
CA VAL A 47 13.00 14.49 21.48
C VAL A 47 13.07 13.69 20.18
N VAL A 48 11.95 13.54 19.47
CA VAL A 48 11.86 12.69 18.26
C VAL A 48 12.04 13.50 16.96
N ARG A 49 12.40 12.81 15.88
CA ARG A 49 12.57 13.43 14.55
C ARG A 49 11.30 14.14 14.07
N ALA A 50 10.12 13.61 14.41
CA ALA A 50 8.84 14.15 13.98
C ALA A 50 8.60 15.62 14.37
N SER A 51 9.12 16.05 15.52
CA SER A 51 9.05 17.43 16.02
C SER A 51 10.32 18.22 15.75
N ALA A 52 11.12 17.78 14.78
CA ALA A 52 12.47 18.29 14.52
C ALA A 52 13.34 18.28 15.80
N TYR A 53 13.26 17.21 16.60
CA TYR A 53 13.97 17.07 17.87
C TYR A 53 13.62 18.16 18.89
N GLY A 54 12.34 18.55 18.95
CA GLY A 54 11.83 19.58 19.84
C GLY A 54 12.05 21.02 19.36
N LEU A 55 12.57 21.21 18.14
CA LEU A 55 12.76 22.54 17.55
C LEU A 55 11.48 23.08 16.89
N GLU A 56 10.47 22.24 16.68
CA GLU A 56 9.22 22.64 16.05
C GLU A 56 8.17 23.06 17.09
N ASP A 57 7.93 24.37 17.19
CA ASP A 57 6.86 24.92 18.01
C ASP A 57 5.48 24.50 17.48
N GLY A 58 4.58 24.15 18.39
CA GLY A 58 3.19 23.81 18.05
C GLY A 58 2.99 22.44 17.38
N TYR A 59 4.03 21.58 17.34
CA TYR A 59 3.97 20.24 16.75
C TYR A 59 2.76 19.43 17.22
N LEU A 60 2.47 19.42 18.54
CA LEU A 60 1.34 18.66 19.10
C LEU A 60 -0.03 19.09 18.55
N ALA A 61 -0.21 20.38 18.25
CA ALA A 61 -1.44 20.88 17.65
C ALA A 61 -1.51 20.50 16.16
N ARG A 62 -0.38 20.61 15.45
CA ARG A 62 -0.32 20.40 14.00
C ARG A 62 -0.37 18.93 13.61
N CYS A 63 0.28 18.05 14.36
CA CYS A 63 0.36 16.63 14.04
C CYS A 63 -1.00 15.94 14.00
N VAL A 64 -1.99 16.45 14.76
CA VAL A 64 -3.35 15.92 14.74
C VAL A 64 -4.00 16.08 13.36
N GLU A 65 -3.75 17.21 12.69
CA GLU A 65 -4.34 17.50 11.39
C GLU A 65 -3.53 16.93 10.22
N GLU A 66 -2.20 16.88 10.35
CA GLU A 66 -1.30 16.46 9.27
C GLU A 66 -1.17 14.95 9.09
N LEU A 67 -1.54 14.15 10.11
CA LEU A 67 -1.40 12.70 10.04
C LEU A 67 -2.51 12.09 9.18
N LEU A 68 -2.09 11.46 8.09
CA LEU A 68 -2.93 10.63 7.23
C LEU A 68 -2.90 9.18 7.74
N VAL A 69 -4.06 8.62 8.05
CA VAL A 69 -4.23 7.21 8.42
C VAL A 69 -4.94 6.45 7.30
N MET A 70 -4.31 5.37 6.87
CA MET A 70 -4.83 4.50 5.82
C MET A 70 -5.11 3.10 6.37
N SER A 71 -6.27 2.54 6.03
CA SER A 71 -6.66 1.17 6.38
C SER A 71 -6.67 0.32 5.12
N GLN A 72 -5.91 -0.77 5.12
CA GLN A 72 -5.93 -1.73 4.01
C GLN A 72 -7.07 -2.74 4.20
N VAL A 73 -7.89 -2.89 3.16
CA VAL A 73 -9.00 -3.84 3.09
C VAL A 73 -8.60 -4.92 2.10
N GLU A 74 -8.18 -6.05 2.64
CA GLU A 74 -7.49 -7.10 1.89
C GLU A 74 -7.79 -8.52 2.40
N SER A 75 -8.82 -8.68 3.24
CA SER A 75 -9.29 -9.99 3.69
C SER A 75 -10.79 -10.14 3.54
N VAL A 76 -11.27 -11.38 3.51
CA VAL A 76 -12.71 -11.69 3.47
C VAL A 76 -13.44 -11.10 4.70
N ASP A 77 -12.80 -11.11 5.87
CA ASP A 77 -13.36 -10.50 7.08
C ASP A 77 -13.50 -8.98 6.93
N ALA A 78 -12.46 -8.32 6.43
CA ALA A 78 -12.46 -6.88 6.17
C ALA A 78 -13.55 -6.49 5.15
N VAL A 79 -13.86 -7.38 4.20
CA VAL A 79 -14.94 -7.15 3.22
C VAL A 79 -16.30 -7.08 3.91
N SER A 80 -16.54 -7.91 4.92
CA SER A 80 -17.79 -7.88 5.67
C SER A 80 -17.93 -6.60 6.50
N GLU A 81 -16.82 -6.12 7.07
CA GLU A 81 -16.78 -4.95 7.96
C GLU A 81 -16.48 -3.61 7.26
N ILE A 82 -16.37 -3.57 5.94
CA ILE A 82 -15.93 -2.38 5.21
C ILE A 82 -16.69 -1.09 5.58
N GLU A 83 -17.99 -1.15 5.82
CA GLU A 83 -18.77 0.03 6.19
C GLU A 83 -18.47 0.49 7.62
N ALA A 84 -18.21 -0.44 8.54
CA ALA A 84 -17.79 -0.12 9.89
C ALA A 84 -16.36 0.43 9.92
N ILE A 85 -15.44 -0.15 9.12
CA ILE A 85 -14.07 0.34 8.94
C ILE A 85 -14.07 1.76 8.37
N ALA A 86 -14.86 2.00 7.32
CA ALA A 86 -14.98 3.32 6.69
C ALA A 86 -15.66 4.37 7.60
N ALA A 87 -16.42 3.94 8.60
CA ALA A 87 -17.04 4.82 9.58
C ALA A 87 -16.13 5.14 10.78
N VAL A 88 -14.95 4.51 10.88
CA VAL A 88 -13.98 4.83 11.95
C VAL A 88 -13.51 6.27 11.78
N GLU A 89 -13.65 7.05 12.86
CA GLU A 89 -13.23 8.44 12.88
C GLU A 89 -11.74 8.54 12.51
N ARG A 90 -11.44 9.39 11.51
CA ARG A 90 -10.08 9.73 11.09
C ARG A 90 -9.29 8.56 10.50
N VAL A 91 -10.02 7.65 9.85
CA VAL A 91 -9.51 6.91 8.70
C VAL A 91 -9.64 7.81 7.48
N ASP A 92 -8.52 8.18 6.87
CA ASP A 92 -8.49 9.10 5.75
C ASP A 92 -8.53 8.36 4.41
N VAL A 93 -8.02 7.12 4.35
CA VAL A 93 -7.97 6.33 3.12
C VAL A 93 -8.36 4.87 3.38
N ILE A 94 -9.30 4.35 2.61
CA ILE A 94 -9.51 2.91 2.45
C ILE A 94 -8.70 2.44 1.25
N GLN A 95 -7.69 1.64 1.50
CA GLN A 95 -6.79 1.12 0.48
C GLN A 95 -7.17 -0.31 0.12
N MET A 96 -7.54 -0.54 -1.15
CA MET A 96 -7.85 -1.87 -1.66
C MET A 96 -6.56 -2.62 -1.97
N GLY A 97 -6.36 -3.81 -1.38
CA GLY A 97 -5.20 -4.67 -1.59
C GLY A 97 -5.55 -5.93 -2.42
N PRO A 98 -5.41 -5.93 -3.75
CA PRO A 98 -5.89 -7.04 -4.58
C PRO A 98 -5.11 -8.34 -4.38
N LEU A 99 -3.80 -8.24 -4.12
CA LEU A 99 -2.91 -9.38 -3.96
C LEU A 99 -3.25 -10.16 -2.68
N ASP A 100 -3.29 -9.49 -1.55
CA ASP A 100 -3.61 -10.11 -0.27
C ASP A 100 -5.08 -10.55 -0.21
N LEU A 101 -6.01 -9.81 -0.81
CA LEU A 101 -7.41 -10.25 -0.95
C LEU A 101 -7.53 -11.54 -1.75
N SER A 102 -6.77 -11.68 -2.83
CA SER A 102 -6.73 -12.93 -3.60
C SER A 102 -6.24 -14.09 -2.74
N GLY A 103 -5.20 -13.88 -1.93
CA GLY A 103 -4.71 -14.86 -0.97
C GLY A 103 -5.76 -15.25 0.07
N SER A 104 -6.42 -14.27 0.69
CA SER A 104 -7.47 -14.49 1.70
C SER A 104 -8.68 -15.25 1.12
N MET A 105 -8.99 -15.05 -0.16
CA MET A 105 -10.05 -15.77 -0.87
C MET A 105 -9.63 -17.17 -1.38
N GLY A 106 -8.39 -17.61 -1.12
CA GLY A 106 -7.85 -18.89 -1.58
C GLY A 106 -7.32 -18.89 -3.02
N TYR A 107 -7.18 -17.72 -3.64
CA TYR A 107 -6.64 -17.49 -4.98
C TYR A 107 -5.24 -16.88 -4.92
N LEU A 108 -4.34 -17.51 -4.14
CA LEU A 108 -2.98 -17.01 -3.93
C LEU A 108 -2.27 -16.77 -5.29
N TRP A 109 -1.68 -15.58 -5.45
CA TRP A 109 -1.03 -15.11 -6.68
C TRP A 109 -1.96 -14.88 -7.89
N ASP A 110 -3.28 -14.89 -7.70
CA ASP A 110 -4.27 -14.64 -8.77
C ASP A 110 -5.25 -13.50 -8.42
N PRO A 111 -4.78 -12.24 -8.35
CA PRO A 111 -5.66 -11.08 -8.17
C PRO A 111 -6.59 -10.85 -9.38
N GLY A 112 -6.24 -11.41 -10.56
CA GLY A 112 -7.05 -11.33 -11.77
C GLY A 112 -8.27 -12.24 -11.76
N ASN A 113 -8.41 -13.11 -10.75
CA ASN A 113 -9.51 -14.05 -10.63
C ASN A 113 -10.86 -13.33 -10.71
N LYS A 114 -11.80 -13.89 -11.49
CA LYS A 114 -13.13 -13.30 -11.69
C LYS A 114 -13.86 -13.02 -10.37
N LYS A 115 -13.73 -13.91 -9.38
CA LYS A 115 -14.37 -13.76 -8.07
C LYS A 115 -13.72 -12.64 -7.24
N VAL A 116 -12.39 -12.60 -7.19
CA VAL A 116 -11.64 -11.53 -6.49
C VAL A 116 -12.02 -10.16 -7.07
N ARG A 117 -12.03 -10.04 -8.40
CA ARG A 117 -12.43 -8.81 -9.09
C ARG A 117 -13.89 -8.42 -8.83
N GLN A 118 -14.79 -9.38 -8.66
CA GLN A 118 -16.18 -9.10 -8.31
C GLN A 118 -16.29 -8.54 -6.90
N VAL A 119 -15.57 -9.12 -5.95
CA VAL A 119 -15.52 -8.64 -4.56
C VAL A 119 -14.91 -7.24 -4.50
N LEU A 120 -13.80 -6.99 -5.20
CA LEU A 120 -13.21 -5.64 -5.29
C LEU A 120 -14.20 -4.61 -5.82
N ARG A 121 -14.91 -4.91 -6.92
CA ARG A 121 -15.94 -4.01 -7.46
C ARG A 121 -17.12 -3.79 -6.51
N GLU A 122 -17.44 -4.76 -5.66
CA GLU A 122 -18.45 -4.60 -4.62
C GLU A 122 -17.97 -3.64 -3.53
N LEU A 123 -16.73 -3.84 -3.05
CA LEU A 123 -16.10 -2.97 -2.06
C LEU A 123 -15.99 -1.53 -2.54
N GLU A 124 -15.51 -1.33 -3.77
CA GLU A 124 -15.43 -0.02 -4.44
C GLU A 124 -16.78 0.69 -4.38
N ARG A 125 -17.86 0.01 -4.78
CA ARG A 125 -19.22 0.56 -4.77
C ARG A 125 -19.70 0.90 -3.35
N ARG A 126 -19.42 0.06 -2.35
CA ARG A 126 -19.82 0.31 -0.96
C ARG A 126 -19.11 1.54 -0.40
N VAL A 127 -17.80 1.65 -0.58
CA VAL A 127 -17.01 2.80 -0.10
C VAL A 127 -17.41 4.10 -0.80
N LEU A 128 -17.52 4.10 -2.13
CA LEU A 128 -17.95 5.28 -2.88
C LEU A 128 -19.40 5.66 -2.58
N GLY A 129 -20.27 4.67 -2.34
CA GLY A 129 -21.66 4.88 -1.95
C GLY A 129 -21.81 5.48 -0.54
N LEU A 130 -20.92 5.14 0.41
CA LEU A 130 -20.88 5.79 1.72
C LEU A 130 -20.57 7.27 1.59
N LYS A 131 -19.56 7.62 0.81
CA LYS A 131 -19.17 9.02 0.56
C LYS A 131 -20.32 9.85 0.02
N LYS A 132 -21.09 9.30 -0.93
CA LYS A 132 -22.28 9.97 -1.47
C LYS A 132 -23.36 10.20 -0.40
N ARG A 133 -23.67 9.17 0.40
CA ARG A 133 -24.67 9.27 1.48
C ARG A 133 -24.26 10.27 2.57
N GLN A 134 -22.98 10.29 2.93
CA GLN A 134 -22.44 11.19 3.95
C GLN A 134 -22.40 12.64 3.48
N SER A 135 -21.98 12.89 2.23
CA SER A 135 -21.97 14.25 1.66
C SER A 135 -23.37 14.84 1.53
N GLU A 136 -24.36 14.03 1.14
CA GLU A 136 -25.78 14.43 1.12
C GLU A 136 -26.32 14.72 2.53
N ALA A 137 -25.98 13.88 3.53
CA ALA A 137 -26.38 14.09 4.93
C ALA A 137 -25.72 15.33 5.56
N ASN A 138 -24.44 15.57 5.27
CA ASN A 138 -23.68 16.72 5.75
C ASN A 138 -24.15 18.03 5.12
N ALA A 139 -24.56 18.01 3.84
CA ALA A 139 -25.15 19.17 3.18
C ALA A 139 -26.54 19.54 3.74
N ALA A 140 -27.25 18.57 4.33
CA ALA A 140 -28.57 18.79 4.94
C ALA A 140 -28.51 19.25 6.42
N ALA A 141 -27.36 19.15 7.08
CA ALA A 141 -27.17 19.54 8.47
C ALA A 141 -26.56 20.95 8.57
N GLU A 142 -27.39 21.98 8.77
CA GLU A 142 -26.91 23.32 9.16
C GLU A 142 -26.31 23.27 10.58
N GLY A 143 -24.99 23.49 10.71
CA GLY A 143 -24.28 23.57 12.00
C GLY A 143 -23.32 22.42 12.25
N GLY A 144 -22.26 22.32 11.43
CA GLY A 144 -21.36 21.18 11.36
C GLY A 144 -20.46 20.98 12.57
N ILE A 145 -20.61 19.84 13.22
CA ILE A 145 -19.47 19.04 13.68
C ILE A 145 -19.31 17.94 12.63
N ALA A 146 -18.24 17.99 11.82
CA ALA A 146 -17.91 16.92 10.89
C ALA A 146 -17.52 15.68 11.70
N SER A 147 -18.49 14.81 12.03
CA SER A 147 -18.28 13.72 12.99
C SER A 147 -17.91 12.38 12.37
N LEU A 148 -17.86 12.27 11.03
CA LEU A 148 -17.46 11.05 10.33
C LEU A 148 -16.59 11.45 9.13
N GLY A 149 -15.36 10.94 9.07
CA GLY A 149 -14.50 11.14 7.91
C GLY A 149 -15.10 10.42 6.70
N GLU A 150 -15.11 11.07 5.54
CA GLU A 150 -15.37 10.42 4.26
C GLU A 150 -14.04 9.90 3.71
N PRO A 151 -13.66 8.62 3.96
CA PRO A 151 -12.34 8.17 3.55
C PRO A 151 -12.22 8.19 2.03
N TYR A 152 -11.04 8.58 1.56
CA TYR A 152 -10.68 8.48 0.17
C TYR A 152 -10.49 7.01 -0.22
N LEU A 153 -10.87 6.69 -1.45
CA LEU A 153 -10.59 5.38 -2.02
C LEU A 153 -9.16 5.34 -2.58
N GLY A 154 -8.37 4.40 -2.08
CA GLY A 154 -7.01 4.13 -2.51
C GLY A 154 -6.85 2.70 -3.05
N GLY A 155 -5.86 2.47 -3.91
CA GLY A 155 -5.63 1.13 -4.47
C GLY A 155 -4.27 0.97 -5.15
N PHE A 156 -4.06 -0.22 -5.69
CA PHE A 156 -2.86 -0.58 -6.45
C PHE A 156 -3.22 -0.85 -7.91
N ALA A 157 -2.45 -0.28 -8.83
CA ALA A 157 -2.56 -0.58 -10.25
C ALA A 157 -2.16 -2.02 -10.52
N MET A 158 -2.98 -2.71 -11.32
CA MET A 158 -2.73 -4.09 -11.74
C MET A 158 -2.69 -4.17 -13.26
N PRO A 159 -2.08 -5.21 -13.86
CA PRO A 159 -2.07 -5.37 -15.32
C PRO A 159 -3.46 -5.35 -15.98
N HIS A 160 -4.50 -5.69 -15.22
CA HIS A 160 -5.89 -5.75 -15.66
C HIS A 160 -6.77 -4.61 -15.12
N ASP A 161 -6.21 -3.71 -14.32
CA ASP A 161 -6.87 -2.52 -13.77
C ASP A 161 -5.80 -1.39 -13.71
N PRO A 162 -5.52 -0.73 -14.84
CA PRO A 162 -4.48 0.30 -14.93
C PRO A 162 -4.87 1.57 -14.18
N PRO A 163 -3.91 2.47 -13.86
CA PRO A 163 -4.17 3.66 -13.06
C PRO A 163 -5.27 4.57 -13.60
N GLU A 164 -5.38 4.70 -14.93
CA GLU A 164 -6.37 5.53 -15.61
C GLU A 164 -7.78 5.01 -15.38
N GLU A 165 -7.96 3.68 -15.43
CA GLU A 165 -9.25 3.04 -15.15
C GLU A 165 -9.61 3.14 -13.67
N LEU A 166 -8.64 2.96 -12.77
CA LEU A 166 -8.88 3.15 -11.34
C LEU A 166 -9.29 4.60 -11.03
N LYS A 167 -8.63 5.59 -11.62
CA LYS A 167 -9.04 6.99 -11.50
C LYS A 167 -10.48 7.21 -12.01
N ALA A 168 -10.83 6.64 -13.16
CA ALA A 168 -12.18 6.74 -13.71
C ALA A 168 -13.24 6.09 -12.80
N LYS A 169 -12.87 5.05 -12.03
CA LYS A 169 -13.73 4.42 -11.02
C LYS A 169 -13.88 5.24 -9.74
N GLY A 170 -13.13 6.33 -9.56
CA GLY A 170 -13.21 7.19 -8.37
C GLY A 170 -12.12 6.95 -7.33
N TYR A 171 -11.03 6.26 -7.68
CA TYR A 171 -9.84 6.20 -6.83
C TYR A 171 -9.15 7.57 -6.78
N HIS A 172 -8.85 8.00 -5.56
CA HIS A 172 -8.20 9.29 -5.29
C HIS A 172 -6.68 9.11 -5.18
N MET A 173 -6.24 7.93 -4.76
CA MET A 173 -4.83 7.57 -4.65
C MET A 173 -4.60 6.21 -5.30
N VAL A 174 -3.66 6.14 -6.25
CA VAL A 174 -3.32 4.88 -6.92
C VAL A 174 -1.82 4.68 -6.82
N ALA A 175 -1.41 3.61 -6.14
CA ALA A 175 -0.05 3.13 -6.16
C ALA A 175 0.19 2.43 -7.52
N GLY A 176 1.00 3.06 -8.37
CA GLY A 176 1.31 2.58 -9.71
C GLY A 176 2.38 1.48 -9.70
N ALA A 177 3.44 1.67 -10.49
CA ALA A 177 4.56 0.74 -10.54
C ALA A 177 5.41 0.81 -9.26
N VAL A 178 5.95 -0.35 -8.86
CA VAL A 178 6.94 -0.46 -7.78
C VAL A 178 8.36 -0.32 -8.33
N ASP A 179 9.19 0.44 -7.64
CA ASP A 179 10.58 0.75 -8.00
C ASP A 179 11.43 -0.50 -8.28
N VAL A 180 11.38 -1.50 -7.42
CA VAL A 180 12.06 -2.80 -7.61
C VAL A 180 11.59 -3.49 -8.88
N GLY A 181 10.29 -3.38 -9.19
CA GLY A 181 9.69 -3.94 -10.40
C GLY A 181 10.22 -3.25 -11.66
N LEU A 182 10.26 -1.91 -11.66
CA LEU A 182 10.80 -1.10 -12.75
C LEU A 182 12.29 -1.38 -12.97
N PHE A 183 13.08 -1.36 -11.89
CA PHE A 183 14.52 -1.60 -11.96
C PHE A 183 14.84 -3.01 -12.47
N ARG A 184 14.15 -4.03 -11.94
CA ARG A 184 14.27 -5.42 -12.41
C ARG A 184 13.94 -5.55 -13.89
N GLN A 185 12.86 -4.91 -14.36
CA GLN A 185 12.46 -4.96 -15.77
C GLN A 185 13.53 -4.34 -16.66
N ALA A 186 14.00 -3.14 -16.34
CA ALA A 186 15.04 -2.44 -17.08
C ALA A 186 16.35 -3.25 -17.14
N ALA A 187 16.83 -3.74 -15.99
CA ALA A 187 18.05 -4.55 -15.92
C ALA A 187 17.92 -5.86 -16.71
N ALA A 188 16.79 -6.56 -16.60
CA ALA A 188 16.56 -7.79 -17.34
C ALA A 188 16.46 -7.55 -18.85
N GLU A 189 15.90 -6.42 -19.28
CA GLU A 189 15.81 -6.06 -20.69
C GLU A 189 17.18 -5.77 -21.31
N ASP A 190 18.06 -5.08 -20.60
CA ASP A 190 19.43 -4.81 -21.06
C ASP A 190 20.22 -6.11 -21.30
N VAL A 191 20.13 -7.06 -20.36
CA VAL A 191 20.75 -8.40 -20.52
C VAL A 191 20.15 -9.16 -21.71
N ARG A 192 18.82 -9.08 -21.91
CA ARG A 192 18.17 -9.73 -23.07
C ARG A 192 18.61 -9.08 -24.38
N ARG A 193 18.79 -7.76 -24.41
CA ARG A 193 19.29 -7.04 -25.59
C ARG A 193 20.69 -7.51 -25.95
N PHE A 194 21.59 -7.61 -24.97
CA PHE A 194 22.94 -8.14 -25.19
C PHE A 194 22.90 -9.58 -25.71
N ARG A 195 22.10 -10.46 -25.10
CA ARG A 195 21.98 -11.87 -25.52
C ARG A 195 21.42 -12.05 -26.93
N ARG A 196 20.59 -11.12 -27.41
CA ARG A 196 20.01 -11.15 -28.76
C ARG A 196 20.90 -10.48 -29.81
N ALA A 197 21.94 -9.75 -29.40
CA ALA A 197 22.85 -9.13 -30.35
C ALA A 197 23.64 -10.22 -31.08
N GLU A 198 23.49 -10.30 -32.40
CA GLU A 198 24.34 -11.15 -33.22
C GLU A 198 25.76 -10.58 -33.26
N LEU A 199 26.75 -11.45 -33.07
CA LEU A 199 28.15 -11.10 -33.23
C LEU A 199 28.43 -10.82 -34.71
N LYS A 200 28.54 -9.54 -35.07
CA LYS A 200 29.09 -9.13 -36.36
C LYS A 200 30.60 -9.20 -36.29
N ILE A 201 31.16 -10.40 -36.49
CA ILE A 201 32.58 -10.56 -36.73
C ILE A 201 32.81 -10.14 -38.19
N GLY A 202 33.57 -9.07 -38.41
CA GLY A 202 33.94 -8.63 -39.76
C GLY A 202 34.73 -9.72 -40.48
N GLU A 203 34.40 -9.95 -41.75
CA GLU A 203 35.26 -10.70 -42.68
C GLU A 203 36.52 -9.86 -42.96
N GLU A 204 37.50 -9.87 -42.07
CA GLU A 204 38.88 -9.57 -42.44
C GLU A 204 39.72 -10.85 -42.36
N GLY A 205 39.81 -11.48 -43.53
CA GLY A 205 40.83 -12.42 -43.97
C GLY A 205 41.63 -13.20 -42.93
N ALA A 206 41.17 -14.42 -42.61
CA ALA A 206 42.09 -15.50 -42.24
C ALA A 206 41.49 -16.87 -42.61
N ARG A 207 42.05 -17.48 -43.66
CA ARG A 207 41.88 -18.91 -43.94
C ARG A 207 42.35 -19.72 -42.73
N GLY A 208 41.46 -20.49 -42.09
CA GLY A 208 41.91 -21.55 -41.20
C GLY A 208 40.90 -22.05 -40.17
N ARG A 209 40.25 -23.18 -40.51
CA ARG A 209 39.66 -24.20 -39.62
C ARG A 209 38.66 -23.73 -38.55
N GLY A 210 37.42 -24.15 -38.75
CA GLY A 210 36.29 -23.92 -37.86
C GLY A 210 36.54 -24.32 -36.42
N ALA A 211 36.49 -23.33 -35.54
CA ALA A 211 36.20 -23.51 -34.13
C ALA A 211 34.79 -22.98 -33.88
N LYS A 212 33.83 -23.87 -33.66
CA LYS A 212 32.52 -23.51 -33.07
C LYS A 212 32.78 -23.06 -31.63
N GLY A 213 33.02 -21.76 -31.43
CA GLY A 213 33.10 -21.16 -30.11
C GLY A 213 31.73 -21.20 -29.44
N ARG A 214 31.52 -22.20 -28.57
CA ARG A 214 30.34 -22.25 -27.68
C ARG A 214 30.67 -21.41 -26.46
N VAL A 215 30.11 -20.19 -26.37
CA VAL A 215 30.20 -19.40 -25.14
C VAL A 215 29.36 -20.12 -24.08
N LEU A 216 30.03 -20.84 -23.19
CA LEU A 216 29.42 -21.47 -22.03
C LEU A 216 29.24 -20.40 -20.95
N LEU A 217 28.13 -19.66 -21.02
CA LEU A 217 27.69 -18.87 -19.88
C LEU A 217 27.08 -19.83 -18.87
N GLU A 218 27.85 -20.21 -17.85
CA GLU A 218 27.34 -20.95 -16.70
C GLU A 218 26.14 -20.23 -16.09
N ARG A 219 25.13 -21.02 -15.68
CA ARG A 219 23.96 -20.52 -14.96
C ARG A 219 24.42 -19.91 -13.64
N VAL A 220 24.42 -18.59 -13.55
CA VAL A 220 24.48 -17.90 -12.26
C VAL A 220 23.13 -18.12 -11.56
N SER A 221 23.16 -18.93 -10.51
CA SER A 221 22.04 -19.18 -9.59
C SER A 221 21.69 -17.90 -8.82
N PRO A 222 20.42 -17.47 -8.77
CA PRO A 222 20.03 -16.31 -7.97
C PRO A 222 19.73 -16.76 -6.54
N THR A 223 20.71 -16.64 -5.64
CA THR A 223 20.46 -16.78 -4.20
C THR A 223 20.87 -15.51 -3.46
N THR A 224 19.86 -14.91 -2.81
CA THR A 224 19.88 -14.02 -1.61
C THR A 224 20.07 -12.50 -1.76
N PRO A 225 19.52 -11.69 -0.81
CA PRO A 225 18.62 -10.57 -1.11
C PRO A 225 19.11 -9.22 -0.56
N ASN A 226 18.33 -8.16 -0.79
CA ASN A 226 17.98 -7.07 0.16
C ASN A 226 17.82 -5.73 -0.53
N CYS A 227 16.59 -5.21 -0.52
CA CYS A 227 16.24 -3.79 -0.39
C CYS A 227 14.80 -3.79 0.14
N PHE A 228 14.62 -3.47 1.42
CA PHE A 228 13.31 -3.44 2.06
C PHE A 228 12.66 -2.07 1.87
N LEU A 229 11.47 -2.08 1.28
CA LEU A 229 10.42 -1.12 1.61
C LEU A 229 9.93 -1.47 3.03
N VAL A 230 9.98 -0.53 3.97
CA VAL A 230 9.37 -0.75 5.29
C VAL A 230 7.86 -0.58 5.14
N VAL A 231 7.20 -1.65 4.71
CA VAL A 231 5.78 -1.87 4.94
C VAL A 231 5.68 -2.49 6.33
N VAL A 232 5.05 -1.78 7.27
CA VAL A 232 4.79 -2.33 8.61
C VAL A 232 3.74 -3.42 8.44
N TRP A 233 4.15 -4.68 8.51
CA TRP A 233 3.30 -5.86 8.33
C TRP A 233 2.63 -6.22 9.66
N CYS A 234 1.32 -6.45 9.66
CA CYS A 234 0.57 -6.80 10.87
C CYS A 234 -0.04 -8.20 10.74
N PHE A 235 0.39 -9.13 11.60
CA PHE A 235 -0.37 -10.32 11.92
C PHE A 235 -1.20 -10.02 13.19
N ALA A 236 -2.51 -10.18 13.12
CA ALA A 236 -3.33 -10.24 14.32
C ALA A 236 -2.95 -11.53 15.09
N PRO A 237 -2.68 -11.48 16.41
CA PRO A 237 -2.55 -12.69 17.19
C PRO A 237 -3.92 -13.39 17.25
N ASP A 238 -3.90 -14.69 17.02
CA ASP A 238 -5.02 -15.61 17.24
C ASP A 238 -5.47 -15.50 18.71
N GLU A 239 -6.74 -15.16 18.99
CA GLU A 239 -7.29 -15.06 20.35
C GLU A 239 -7.62 -16.45 20.94
N SER A 240 -6.77 -17.44 20.69
CA SER A 240 -6.79 -18.72 21.39
C SER A 240 -5.44 -18.98 22.05
N LEU A 241 -5.16 -18.28 23.16
CA LEU A 241 -4.31 -18.71 24.29
C LEU A 241 -4.39 -17.70 25.44
#